data_AF-A0A4Q9MV59-F1
#
_entry.id   AF-A0A4Q9MV59-F1
#
_cell.length_a   1.000
_cell.length_b   1.000
_cell.length_c   1.000
_cell.angle_alpha   90.00
_cell.angle_beta   90.00
_cell.angle_gamma   90.00
#
_symmetry.space_group_name_H-M   'P 1'
#
loop_
_entity.id
_entity.type
_entity.pdbx_description
1 polymer ?
#
loop_
_entity_poly.entity_id
_entity_poly.type
_entity_poly.pdbx_seq_one_letter_code
_entity_poly.pdbx_strand_id
1 'polypeptide(L)'
;MSPNAHYAKSGRSGMFDASRELRPRLVRSLAKKIVRPLTEVRALLKTLVRRACPCISTSCPKPSHRNSVPFSLREALVYVAPAPIEKLRGRSVFLAGSIEQGKAVPWQADMIHQLSHIECTIFNPRRDDWDPNWEQRKSNPLFKEQVDWELDCQERADVIAMNFDPKTTSPITLLELGLFADARAAEGTKLVVCCPDGYFRKGNVEIVCDRYGIEMVESFEMLVKRVQERLAEVADVTGEIKEQGLESPKDMLPTA
;
A
#
# COMPACT_ATOMS: atom_id res chain seq x y z
N MET A 1 -4.22 57.68 21.84
CA MET A 1 -4.08 58.32 20.52
C MET A 1 -4.68 57.37 19.49
N SER A 2 -5.88 57.69 18.98
CA SER A 2 -6.43 57.10 17.74
C SER A 2 -5.87 57.88 16.52
N PRO A 3 -6.09 57.43 15.27
CA PRO A 3 -7.41 57.62 14.65
C PRO A 3 -7.96 56.44 13.84
N ASN A 4 -9.29 56.46 13.76
CA ASN A 4 -10.21 55.65 12.96
C ASN A 4 -10.02 55.85 11.44
N ALA A 5 -10.47 54.88 10.65
CA ALA A 5 -11.04 55.14 9.33
C ALA A 5 -12.28 54.26 9.08
N HIS A 6 -13.43 54.93 9.11
CA HIS A 6 -14.70 54.50 8.51
C HIS A 6 -14.59 54.50 6.98
N TYR A 7 -15.30 53.60 6.29
CA TYR A 7 -15.92 53.93 5.00
C TYR A 7 -17.30 53.30 4.83
N ALA A 8 -18.20 54.11 4.27
CA ALA A 8 -19.65 53.97 4.27
C ALA A 8 -20.23 53.34 2.99
N LYS A 9 -21.50 52.94 3.09
CA LYS A 9 -22.38 52.48 1.99
C LYS A 9 -22.89 53.64 1.12
N SER A 10 -23.05 53.38 -0.18
CA SER A 10 -24.08 53.91 -1.11
C SER A 10 -23.96 53.09 -2.42
N GLY A 11 -24.92 52.84 -3.31
CA GLY A 11 -26.32 53.23 -3.50
C GLY A 11 -26.69 53.04 -5.00
N ARG A 12 -27.60 52.09 -5.30
CA ARG A 12 -28.49 51.86 -6.48
C ARG A 12 -28.18 52.43 -7.89
N SER A 13 -28.30 51.55 -8.90
CA SER A 13 -29.34 51.47 -9.97
C SER A 13 -28.98 50.24 -10.85
N GLY A 14 -29.84 49.43 -11.47
CA GLY A 14 -31.19 49.60 -11.99
C GLY A 14 -31.15 49.17 -13.47
N MET A 15 -31.36 47.89 -13.79
CA MET A 15 -31.63 47.46 -15.17
C MET A 15 -32.61 46.29 -15.17
N PHE A 16 -33.74 46.51 -15.84
CA PHE A 16 -34.82 45.56 -16.09
C PHE A 16 -34.29 44.39 -16.93
N ASP A 17 -34.63 43.16 -16.55
CA ASP A 17 -34.69 42.04 -17.49
C ASP A 17 -36.07 41.38 -17.40
N ALA A 18 -36.80 41.52 -18.48
CA ALA A 18 -38.13 40.99 -18.68
C ALA A 18 -38.00 39.60 -19.32
N SER A 19 -37.97 38.55 -18.51
CA SER A 19 -38.12 37.17 -18.98
C SER A 19 -38.97 36.33 -18.03
N ARG A 20 -40.27 36.39 -18.32
CA ARG A 20 -41.34 35.41 -18.05
C ARG A 20 -40.96 34.19 -17.19
N GLU A 21 -41.57 34.17 -16.00
CA GLU A 21 -41.78 32.98 -15.17
C GLU A 21 -42.28 31.77 -15.99
N LEU A 22 -41.44 30.76 -16.15
CA LEU A 22 -41.93 29.41 -16.42
C LEU A 22 -42.50 28.82 -15.12
N ARG A 23 -43.81 28.58 -15.13
CA ARG A 23 -44.60 28.08 -13.99
C ARG A 23 -43.98 26.80 -13.37
N PRO A 24 -43.63 26.79 -12.08
CA PRO A 24 -42.99 25.63 -11.41
C PRO A 24 -43.87 24.37 -11.26
N ARG A 25 -45.15 24.45 -11.65
CA ARG A 25 -46.10 23.32 -11.53
C ARG A 25 -45.97 22.30 -12.67
N LEU A 26 -45.49 22.67 -13.85
CA LEU A 26 -45.36 21.73 -14.99
C LEU A 26 -44.10 20.84 -14.87
N VAL A 27 -42.98 21.41 -14.44
CA VAL A 27 -41.69 20.69 -14.29
C VAL A 27 -41.77 19.61 -13.19
N ARG A 28 -42.48 19.88 -12.10
CA ARG A 28 -42.71 18.89 -11.02
C ARG A 28 -43.64 17.73 -11.42
N SER A 29 -44.53 17.95 -12.39
CA SER A 29 -45.48 16.93 -12.87
C SER A 29 -44.81 15.93 -13.82
N LEU A 30 -43.89 16.40 -14.67
CA LEU A 30 -43.11 15.54 -15.57
C LEU A 30 -42.02 14.73 -14.84
N ALA A 31 -41.34 15.31 -13.85
CA ALA A 31 -40.32 14.60 -13.08
C ALA A 31 -40.89 13.39 -12.29
N LYS A 32 -42.15 13.45 -11.85
CA LYS A 32 -42.83 12.33 -11.18
C LYS A 32 -43.28 11.22 -12.13
N LYS A 33 -43.40 11.48 -13.44
CA LYS A 33 -43.80 10.46 -14.42
C LYS A 33 -42.61 9.71 -15.05
N ILE A 34 -41.40 10.25 -14.95
CA ILE A 34 -40.20 9.67 -15.58
C ILE A 34 -39.29 8.98 -14.54
N VAL A 35 -39.34 9.38 -13.27
CA VAL A 35 -38.55 8.76 -12.20
C VAL A 35 -39.39 7.69 -11.51
N ARG A 36 -39.13 6.41 -11.82
CA ARG A 36 -39.64 5.31 -10.99
C ARG A 36 -39.00 5.40 -9.61
N PRO A 37 -39.76 5.23 -8.51
CA PRO A 37 -39.19 5.15 -7.17
C PRO A 37 -38.05 4.13 -7.13
N LEU A 38 -36.94 4.45 -6.46
CA LEU A 38 -35.78 3.55 -6.27
C LEU A 38 -36.20 2.17 -5.75
N THR A 39 -37.29 2.09 -4.99
CA THR A 39 -37.89 0.85 -4.50
C THR A 39 -38.44 -0.04 -5.63
N GLU A 40 -39.07 0.54 -6.64
CA GLU A 40 -39.60 -0.19 -7.80
C GLU A 40 -38.49 -0.66 -8.75
N VAL A 41 -37.45 0.16 -8.94
CA VAL A 41 -36.25 -0.21 -9.71
C VAL A 41 -35.55 -1.39 -9.03
N ARG A 42 -35.43 -1.36 -7.70
CA ARG A 42 -34.83 -2.45 -6.90
C ARG A 42 -35.67 -3.73 -6.94
N ALA A 43 -36.99 -3.62 -6.97
CA ALA A 43 -37.90 -4.76 -7.11
C ALA A 43 -37.82 -5.39 -8.51
N LEU A 44 -37.74 -4.57 -9.56
CA LEU A 44 -37.54 -5.02 -10.94
C LEU A 44 -36.17 -5.71 -11.11
N LEU A 45 -35.09 -5.14 -10.56
CA LEU A 45 -33.77 -5.75 -10.57
C LEU A 45 -33.75 -7.11 -9.85
N LYS A 46 -34.38 -7.20 -8.67
CA LYS A 46 -34.51 -8.48 -7.94
C LYS A 46 -35.29 -9.53 -8.75
N THR A 47 -36.31 -9.10 -9.49
CA THR A 47 -37.14 -9.99 -10.31
C THR A 47 -36.42 -10.45 -11.58
N LEU A 48 -35.65 -9.55 -12.22
CA LEU A 48 -34.80 -9.86 -13.38
C LEU A 48 -33.64 -10.80 -13.02
N VAL A 49 -32.97 -10.57 -11.90
CA VAL A 49 -31.89 -11.45 -11.40
C VAL A 49 -32.42 -12.85 -11.07
N ARG A 50 -33.64 -12.96 -10.49
CA ARG A 50 -34.29 -14.26 -10.23
C ARG A 50 -34.72 -15.00 -11.50
N ARG A 51 -35.03 -14.29 -12.58
CA ARG A 51 -35.41 -14.90 -13.87
C ARG A 51 -34.21 -15.32 -14.72
N ALA A 52 -33.05 -14.70 -14.54
CA ALA A 52 -31.82 -15.05 -15.27
C ALA A 52 -31.07 -16.26 -14.68
N CYS A 53 -31.33 -16.63 -13.43
CA CYS A 53 -30.70 -17.79 -12.77
C CYS A 53 -31.72 -18.56 -11.91
N PRO A 54 -32.36 -19.63 -12.43
CA PRO A 54 -33.35 -20.42 -11.70
C PRO A 54 -32.77 -21.26 -10.55
N CYS A 55 -31.45 -21.32 -10.41
CA CYS A 55 -30.73 -22.18 -9.47
C CYS A 55 -29.89 -21.38 -8.47
N ILE A 56 -30.54 -20.51 -7.68
CA ILE A 56 -29.93 -20.03 -6.43
C ILE A 56 -30.51 -20.89 -5.30
N SER A 57 -29.94 -22.09 -5.14
CA SER A 57 -29.99 -22.83 -3.89
C SER A 57 -29.30 -21.97 -2.81
N THR A 58 -29.88 -21.89 -1.62
CA THR A 58 -29.36 -21.18 -0.43
C THR A 58 -28.14 -21.87 0.19
N SER A 59 -27.30 -22.51 -0.62
CA SER A 59 -26.03 -23.11 -0.21
C SER A 59 -24.98 -22.84 -1.30
N CYS A 60 -24.76 -21.58 -1.65
CA CYS A 60 -23.48 -21.22 -2.25
C CYS A 60 -22.42 -21.33 -1.14
N PRO A 61 -21.38 -22.17 -1.31
CA PRO A 61 -20.22 -22.10 -0.42
C PRO A 61 -19.70 -20.67 -0.42
N LYS A 62 -19.34 -20.15 0.77
CA LYS A 62 -18.59 -18.89 0.90
C LYS A 62 -17.39 -18.94 -0.06
N PRO A 63 -17.01 -17.80 -0.68
CA PRO A 63 -15.94 -17.79 -1.68
C PRO A 63 -14.68 -18.42 -1.06
N SER A 64 -14.31 -19.57 -1.60
CA SER A 64 -13.04 -20.24 -1.31
C SER A 64 -11.90 -19.31 -1.73
N HIS A 65 -10.95 -19.08 -0.82
CA HIS A 65 -9.68 -18.34 -1.00
C HIS A 65 -9.12 -18.44 -2.43
N ARG A 66 -9.51 -17.51 -3.31
CA ARG A 66 -9.14 -17.56 -4.74
C ARG A 66 -7.85 -16.81 -5.05
N ASN A 67 -7.25 -16.16 -4.07
CA ASN A 67 -6.14 -15.22 -4.27
C ASN A 67 -4.82 -15.64 -3.58
N SER A 68 -4.71 -16.88 -3.08
CA SER A 68 -3.54 -17.34 -2.32
C SER A 68 -2.37 -17.84 -3.17
N VAL A 69 -2.34 -17.52 -4.47
CA VAL A 69 -1.27 -17.99 -5.37
C VAL A 69 -0.34 -16.81 -5.68
N PRO A 70 0.98 -16.94 -5.45
CA PRO A 70 1.91 -15.91 -5.86
C PRO A 70 1.89 -15.75 -7.38
N PHE A 71 2.17 -14.54 -7.86
CA PHE A 71 2.25 -14.25 -9.29
C PHE A 71 3.56 -13.54 -9.60
N SER A 72 4.03 -13.65 -10.85
CA SER A 72 5.15 -12.85 -11.33
C SER A 72 4.65 -11.64 -12.10
N LEU A 73 5.23 -10.48 -11.84
CA LEU A 73 5.06 -9.29 -12.65
C LEU A 73 6.43 -8.90 -13.21
N ARG A 74 6.67 -9.28 -14.48
CA ARG A 74 8.00 -9.27 -15.09
C ARG A 74 8.99 -10.06 -14.22
N GLU A 75 10.03 -9.42 -13.71
CA GLU A 75 11.09 -10.07 -12.91
C GLU A 75 10.71 -10.24 -11.44
N ALA A 76 9.75 -9.47 -10.92
CA ALA A 76 9.33 -9.56 -9.52
C ALA A 76 8.38 -10.74 -9.25
N LEU A 77 8.60 -11.47 -8.16
CA LEU A 77 7.70 -12.48 -7.60
C LEU A 77 6.87 -11.86 -6.46
N VAL A 78 5.55 -11.85 -6.57
CA VAL A 78 4.66 -11.18 -5.62
C VAL A 78 3.83 -12.21 -4.84
N TYR A 79 3.90 -12.12 -3.52
CA TYR A 79 3.01 -12.81 -2.59
C TYR A 79 2.04 -11.80 -1.98
N VAL A 80 0.75 -12.12 -2.00
CA VAL A 80 -0.30 -11.34 -1.34
C VAL A 80 -0.76 -12.10 -0.11
N ALA A 81 -0.94 -11.43 1.02
CA ALA A 81 -1.40 -12.07 2.24
C ALA A 81 -2.73 -12.82 2.04
N PRO A 82 -2.93 -14.00 2.65
CA PRO A 82 -1.95 -14.80 3.43
C PRO A 82 -1.35 -15.96 2.61
N ALA A 83 -0.91 -15.71 1.37
CA ALA A 83 -0.36 -16.77 0.51
C ALA A 83 0.87 -17.46 1.14
N PRO A 84 0.97 -18.81 1.10
CA PRO A 84 2.12 -19.52 1.65
C PRO A 84 3.41 -19.19 0.90
N ILE A 85 4.48 -18.86 1.63
CA ILE A 85 5.75 -18.43 1.02
C ILE A 85 6.68 -19.63 0.75
N GLU A 86 6.51 -20.26 -0.40
CA GLU A 86 7.24 -21.47 -0.79
C GLU A 86 8.67 -21.22 -1.26
N LYS A 87 8.92 -20.13 -2.00
CA LYS A 87 10.23 -19.81 -2.57
C LYS A 87 10.46 -18.31 -2.62
N LEU A 88 11.72 -17.92 -2.61
CA LEU A 88 12.13 -16.55 -2.88
C LEU A 88 12.81 -16.48 -4.25
N ARG A 89 12.74 -15.28 -4.83
CA ARG A 89 13.47 -14.82 -6.00
C ARG A 89 14.22 -13.55 -5.60
N GLY A 90 15.52 -13.52 -5.80
CA GLY A 90 16.38 -12.38 -5.42
C GLY A 90 16.21 -11.93 -3.97
N ARG A 91 16.52 -10.65 -3.71
CA ARG A 91 16.22 -10.00 -2.43
C ARG A 91 14.73 -9.79 -2.26
N SER A 92 14.30 -9.65 -1.02
CA SER A 92 12.89 -9.56 -0.64
C SER A 92 12.54 -8.23 0.02
N VAL A 93 11.34 -7.73 -0.27
CA VAL A 93 10.79 -6.51 0.34
C VAL A 93 9.38 -6.74 0.90
N PHE A 94 9.14 -6.28 2.12
CA PHE A 94 7.79 -6.21 2.71
C PHE A 94 7.22 -4.80 2.57
N LEU A 95 5.94 -4.69 2.18
CA LEU A 95 5.25 -3.42 1.96
C LEU A 95 4.42 -3.01 3.19
N ALA A 96 5.10 -2.62 4.28
CA ALA A 96 4.47 -2.14 5.51
C ALA A 96 3.87 -0.74 5.33
N GLY A 97 2.81 -0.42 6.07
CA GLY A 97 2.27 0.94 6.06
C GLY A 97 0.76 1.04 5.97
N SER A 98 0.31 2.24 5.64
CA SER A 98 -1.10 2.60 5.59
C SER A 98 -1.92 1.68 4.68
N ILE A 99 -2.85 0.93 5.31
CA ILE A 99 -3.93 0.16 4.68
C ILE A 99 -5.23 0.53 5.40
N GLU A 100 -5.78 1.70 5.08
CA GLU A 100 -7.10 2.12 5.58
C GLU A 100 -8.06 2.19 4.38
N GLN A 101 -8.99 1.22 4.28
CA GLN A 101 -9.93 1.13 3.17
C GLN A 101 -10.68 2.47 2.97
N GLY A 102 -10.52 3.06 1.79
CA GLY A 102 -11.18 4.31 1.40
C GLY A 102 -10.51 5.61 1.89
N LYS A 103 -9.42 5.52 2.67
CA LYS A 103 -8.63 6.70 3.09
C LYS A 103 -7.21 6.68 2.53
N ALA A 104 -6.54 5.54 2.62
CA ALA A 104 -5.19 5.36 2.10
C ALA A 104 -5.22 5.18 0.58
N VAL A 105 -4.30 5.83 -0.13
CA VAL A 105 -4.02 5.50 -1.54
C VAL A 105 -3.50 4.04 -1.60
N PRO A 106 -3.89 3.21 -2.58
CA PRO A 106 -3.42 1.82 -2.73
C PRO A 106 -1.97 1.75 -3.26
N TRP A 107 -1.05 2.40 -2.55
CA TRP A 107 0.35 2.60 -2.95
C TRP A 107 1.13 1.29 -3.15
N GLN A 108 0.68 0.17 -2.56
CA GLN A 108 1.30 -1.15 -2.74
C GLN A 108 1.26 -1.58 -4.21
N ALA A 109 0.17 -1.29 -4.92
CA ALA A 109 0.06 -1.60 -6.35
C ALA A 109 1.08 -0.80 -7.16
N ASP A 110 1.26 0.48 -6.83
CA ASP A 110 2.24 1.35 -7.47
C ASP A 110 3.67 0.88 -7.17
N MET A 111 3.98 0.51 -5.92
CA MET A 111 5.28 -0.03 -5.54
C MET A 111 5.58 -1.34 -6.29
N ILE A 112 4.63 -2.28 -6.34
CA ILE A 112 4.76 -3.53 -7.10
C ILE A 112 5.09 -3.24 -8.57
N HIS A 113 4.40 -2.28 -9.18
CA HIS A 113 4.67 -1.89 -10.56
C HIS A 113 6.08 -1.29 -10.71
N GLN A 114 6.48 -0.39 -9.82
CA GLN A 114 7.81 0.25 -9.83
C GLN A 114 8.95 -0.73 -9.59
N LEU A 115 8.71 -1.85 -8.89
CA LEU A 115 9.71 -2.88 -8.63
C LEU A 115 9.66 -4.04 -9.64
N SER A 116 8.68 -4.08 -10.55
CA SER A 116 8.47 -5.21 -11.47
C SER A 116 9.69 -5.60 -12.31
N HIS A 117 10.56 -4.64 -12.63
CA HIS A 117 11.75 -4.86 -13.45
C HIS A 117 12.96 -5.39 -12.67
N ILE A 118 12.84 -5.52 -11.34
CA ILE A 118 13.90 -6.03 -10.46
C ILE A 118 13.60 -7.49 -10.14
N GLU A 119 14.61 -8.35 -10.27
CA GLU A 119 14.52 -9.73 -9.80
C GLU A 119 14.47 -9.75 -8.26
N CYS A 120 13.26 -9.75 -7.71
CA CYS A 120 13.02 -9.67 -6.28
C CYS A 120 11.74 -10.40 -5.85
N THR A 121 11.55 -10.55 -4.55
CA THR A 121 10.31 -11.04 -3.93
C THR A 121 9.61 -9.92 -3.19
N ILE A 122 8.31 -9.74 -3.43
CA ILE A 122 7.50 -8.70 -2.80
C ILE A 122 6.44 -9.35 -1.94
N PHE A 123 6.43 -9.01 -0.65
CA PHE A 123 5.36 -9.37 0.28
C PHE A 123 4.38 -8.21 0.42
N ASN A 124 3.18 -8.37 -0.12
CA ASN A 124 2.12 -7.39 -0.08
C ASN A 124 1.04 -7.78 0.95
N PRO A 125 0.93 -7.08 2.09
CA PRO A 125 -0.09 -7.36 3.10
C PRO A 125 -1.51 -6.94 2.67
N ARG A 126 -1.65 -6.06 1.67
CA ARG A 126 -2.94 -5.56 1.21
C ARG A 126 -3.64 -6.58 0.31
N ARG A 127 -4.63 -7.28 0.87
CA ARG A 127 -5.53 -8.18 0.13
C ARG A 127 -6.90 -7.55 -0.16
N ASP A 128 -7.50 -7.97 -1.27
CA ASP A 128 -8.78 -7.42 -1.75
C ASP A 128 -10.01 -7.99 -1.00
N ASP A 129 -9.88 -9.15 -0.38
CA ASP A 129 -10.96 -9.87 0.31
C ASP A 129 -10.97 -9.61 1.84
N TRP A 130 -10.35 -8.52 2.30
CA TRP A 130 -10.47 -8.10 3.69
C TRP A 130 -11.90 -7.68 4.06
N ASP A 131 -12.49 -8.36 5.03
CA ASP A 131 -13.80 -8.02 5.59
C ASP A 131 -13.65 -7.17 6.87
N PRO A 132 -14.11 -5.91 6.88
CA PRO A 132 -14.01 -5.03 8.04
C PRO A 132 -14.83 -5.51 9.25
N ASN A 133 -15.74 -6.48 9.08
CA ASN A 133 -16.53 -7.04 10.17
C ASN A 133 -15.81 -8.17 10.91
N TRP A 134 -14.61 -8.58 10.46
CA TRP A 134 -13.84 -9.58 11.18
C TRP A 134 -13.45 -9.07 12.57
N GLU A 135 -13.73 -9.90 13.56
CA GLU A 135 -13.31 -9.63 14.93
C GLU A 135 -11.78 -9.61 15.01
N GLN A 136 -11.21 -8.50 15.45
CA GLN A 136 -9.76 -8.33 15.61
C GLN A 136 -9.29 -8.92 16.95
N ARG A 137 -9.45 -10.23 17.09
CA ARG A 137 -9.02 -11.02 18.24
C ARG A 137 -8.21 -12.21 17.77
N LYS A 138 -7.21 -12.61 18.54
CA LYS A 138 -6.39 -13.83 18.29
C LYS A 138 -7.25 -15.10 18.11
N SER A 139 -8.43 -15.16 18.73
CA SER A 139 -9.38 -16.26 18.60
C SER A 139 -10.06 -16.34 17.23
N ASN A 140 -10.08 -15.25 16.45
CA ASN A 140 -10.54 -15.26 15.08
C ASN A 140 -9.41 -15.77 14.17
N PRO A 141 -9.53 -16.98 13.58
CA PRO A 141 -8.44 -17.59 12.81
C PRO A 141 -8.05 -16.77 11.58
N LEU A 142 -9.00 -16.10 10.93
CA LEU A 142 -8.73 -15.32 9.72
C LEU A 142 -7.98 -14.01 10.02
N PHE A 143 -8.25 -13.41 11.18
CA PHE A 143 -7.48 -12.27 11.68
C PHE A 143 -6.08 -12.70 12.11
N LYS A 144 -6.00 -13.81 12.87
CA LYS A 144 -4.71 -14.36 13.32
C LYS A 144 -3.81 -14.72 12.14
N GLU A 145 -4.34 -15.39 11.13
CA GLU A 145 -3.60 -15.78 9.92
C GLU A 145 -3.00 -14.57 9.20
N GLN A 146 -3.75 -13.47 9.06
CA GLN A 146 -3.22 -12.23 8.49
C GLN A 146 -2.04 -11.71 9.33
N VAL A 147 -2.25 -11.56 10.64
CA VAL A 147 -1.25 -10.94 11.53
C VAL A 147 0.00 -11.80 11.62
N ASP A 148 -0.13 -13.13 11.72
CA ASP A 148 1.02 -14.03 11.70
C ASP A 148 1.78 -13.92 10.38
N TRP A 149 1.06 -13.91 9.24
CA TRP A 149 1.69 -13.78 7.92
C TRP A 149 2.46 -12.47 7.78
N GLU A 150 1.89 -11.36 8.27
CA GLU A 150 2.54 -10.04 8.25
C GLU A 150 3.81 -10.02 9.09
N LEU A 151 3.79 -10.61 10.29
CA LEU A 151 4.97 -10.71 11.15
C LEU A 151 6.04 -11.60 10.53
N ASP A 152 5.68 -12.81 10.09
CA ASP A 152 6.60 -13.76 9.47
C ASP A 152 7.27 -13.17 8.21
N CYS A 153 6.51 -12.45 7.38
CA CYS A 153 7.04 -11.84 6.17
C CYS A 153 7.90 -10.61 6.45
N GLN A 154 7.59 -9.80 7.48
CA GLN A 154 8.47 -8.71 7.92
C GLN A 154 9.80 -9.24 8.47
N GLU A 155 9.76 -10.30 9.26
CA GLU A 155 10.98 -10.96 9.77
C GLU A 155 11.84 -11.51 8.64
N ARG A 156 11.20 -12.15 7.65
CA ARG A 156 11.87 -12.77 6.50
C ARG A 156 12.43 -11.76 5.50
N ALA A 157 11.82 -10.57 5.37
CA ALA A 157 12.23 -9.61 4.36
C ALA A 157 13.66 -9.08 4.57
N ASP A 158 14.36 -8.81 3.46
CA ASP A 158 15.64 -8.11 3.45
C ASP A 158 15.44 -6.60 3.67
N VAL A 159 14.36 -6.06 3.11
CA VAL A 159 13.96 -4.65 3.21
C VAL A 159 12.52 -4.55 3.69
N ILE A 160 12.23 -3.65 4.61
CA ILE A 160 10.86 -3.28 4.99
C ILE A 160 10.61 -1.86 4.49
N ALA A 161 9.83 -1.74 3.41
CA ALA A 161 9.38 -0.47 2.88
C ALA A 161 8.15 -0.03 3.68
N MET A 162 8.29 0.99 4.52
CA MET A 162 7.23 1.44 5.41
C MET A 162 6.68 2.79 4.98
N ASN A 163 5.42 2.85 4.57
CA ASN A 163 4.81 4.10 4.07
C ASN A 163 3.66 4.60 4.96
N PHE A 164 3.78 5.82 5.48
CA PHE A 164 2.72 6.52 6.20
C PHE A 164 1.97 7.48 5.27
N ASP A 165 0.65 7.30 5.14
CA ASP A 165 -0.24 8.25 4.45
C ASP A 165 -0.73 9.34 5.43
N PRO A 166 -0.54 10.64 5.12
CA PRO A 166 -0.99 11.77 5.97
C PRO A 166 -2.49 11.75 6.31
N LYS A 167 -3.32 11.04 5.54
CA LYS A 167 -4.77 10.93 5.76
C LYS A 167 -5.16 9.76 6.67
N THR A 168 -4.18 9.04 7.21
CA THR A 168 -4.37 7.82 8.01
C THR A 168 -3.79 7.95 9.40
N THR A 169 -4.18 7.02 10.27
CA THR A 169 -3.63 6.91 11.63
C THR A 169 -2.58 5.81 11.73
N SER A 170 -2.74 4.72 10.97
CA SER A 170 -1.77 3.61 10.89
C SER A 170 -1.18 3.15 12.24
N PRO A 171 -2.03 2.84 13.26
CA PRO A 171 -1.55 2.47 14.59
C PRO A 171 -0.74 1.17 14.58
N ILE A 172 -1.11 0.22 13.72
CA ILE A 172 -0.36 -1.05 13.58
C ILE A 172 0.99 -0.79 12.93
N THR A 173 1.07 0.09 11.93
CA THR A 173 2.36 0.49 11.34
C THR A 173 3.29 1.15 12.36
N LEU A 174 2.77 1.95 13.30
CA LEU A 174 3.59 2.50 14.39
C LEU A 174 4.12 1.40 15.33
N LEU A 175 3.31 0.36 15.58
CA LEU A 175 3.75 -0.81 16.34
C LEU A 175 4.85 -1.57 15.59
N GLU A 176 4.68 -1.79 14.29
CA GLU A 176 5.67 -2.44 13.42
C GLU A 176 6.97 -1.65 13.33
N LEU A 177 6.90 -0.32 13.23
CA LEU A 177 8.07 0.57 13.28
C LEU A 177 8.87 0.31 14.56
N GLY A 178 8.20 0.25 15.71
CA GLY A 178 8.85 -0.05 16.98
C GLY A 178 9.41 -1.46 17.05
N LEU A 179 8.69 -2.46 16.53
CA LEU A 179 9.09 -3.86 16.53
C LEU A 179 10.36 -4.10 15.71
N PHE A 180 10.50 -3.41 14.57
CA PHE A 180 11.63 -3.57 13.65
C PHE A 180 12.66 -2.43 13.70
N ALA A 181 12.56 -1.50 14.65
CA ALA A 181 13.42 -0.32 14.72
C ALA A 181 14.92 -0.65 14.77
N ASP A 182 15.28 -1.73 15.49
CA ASP A 182 16.67 -2.19 15.63
C ASP A 182 17.00 -3.37 14.68
N ALA A 183 16.08 -3.76 13.79
CA ALA A 183 16.30 -4.87 12.88
C ALA A 183 17.37 -4.49 11.84
N ARG A 184 18.47 -5.25 11.82
CA ARG A 184 19.63 -5.00 10.95
C ARG A 184 19.56 -5.81 9.66
N ALA A 185 20.06 -5.20 8.59
CA ALA A 185 20.31 -5.85 7.31
C ALA A 185 21.84 -5.99 7.12
N ALA A 186 22.27 -6.56 5.98
CA ALA A 186 23.70 -6.61 5.61
C ALA A 186 24.36 -5.21 5.68
N GLU A 187 23.60 -4.18 5.31
CA GLU A 187 23.98 -2.78 5.42
C GLU A 187 22.87 -2.02 6.14
N GLY A 188 23.18 -1.42 7.30
CA GLY A 188 22.25 -0.57 8.05
C GLY A 188 21.02 -1.28 8.64
N THR A 189 19.89 -0.57 8.66
CA THR A 189 18.59 -1.07 9.13
C THR A 189 17.81 -1.77 8.00
N LYS A 190 16.95 -2.74 8.33
CA LYS A 190 15.99 -3.31 7.37
C LYS A 190 14.97 -2.28 6.88
N LEU A 191 14.58 -1.35 7.75
CA LEU A 191 13.55 -0.35 7.48
C LEU A 191 14.05 0.77 6.55
N VAL A 192 13.19 1.14 5.61
CA VAL A 192 13.20 2.43 4.90
C VAL A 192 11.80 3.04 5.07
N VAL A 193 11.73 4.20 5.72
CA VAL A 193 10.46 4.81 6.15
C VAL A 193 10.12 6.01 5.28
N CYS A 194 8.91 6.07 4.76
CA CYS A 194 8.33 7.27 4.16
C CYS A 194 7.30 7.86 5.10
N CYS A 195 7.52 9.08 5.56
CA CYS A 195 6.60 9.80 6.44
C CYS A 195 6.46 11.27 6.02
N PRO A 196 5.61 11.56 5.01
CA PRO A 196 5.40 12.91 4.52
C PRO A 196 4.83 13.85 5.59
N ASP A 197 5.02 15.15 5.38
CA ASP A 197 4.34 16.18 6.17
C ASP A 197 2.82 15.97 6.23
N GLY A 198 2.25 16.24 7.41
CA GLY A 198 0.82 16.10 7.68
C GLY A 198 0.42 14.80 8.38
N TYR A 199 1.29 13.78 8.46
CA TYR A 199 1.02 12.62 9.31
C TYR A 199 1.01 13.02 10.79
N PHE A 200 -0.07 12.70 11.51
CA PHE A 200 -0.37 13.23 12.85
C PHE A 200 0.64 12.87 13.95
N ARG A 201 1.52 11.89 13.69
CA ARG A 201 2.60 11.44 14.60
C ARG A 201 3.97 11.52 13.95
N LYS A 202 4.14 12.35 12.91
CA LYS A 202 5.42 12.51 12.20
C LYS A 202 6.59 12.78 13.16
N GLY A 203 6.44 13.69 14.12
CA GLY A 203 7.49 13.97 15.12
C GLY A 203 7.93 12.75 15.94
N ASN A 204 7.01 11.82 16.25
CA ASN A 204 7.37 10.56 16.91
C ASN A 204 8.14 9.63 15.97
N VAL A 205 7.74 9.55 14.71
CA VAL A 205 8.41 8.77 13.68
C VAL A 205 9.83 9.30 13.45
N GLU A 206 9.99 10.62 13.30
CA GLU A 206 11.28 11.30 13.15
C GLU A 206 12.26 10.95 14.28
N ILE A 207 11.82 11.10 15.53
CA ILE A 207 12.66 10.84 16.70
C ILE A 207 13.07 9.36 16.77
N VAL A 208 12.18 8.43 16.43
CA VAL A 208 12.52 7.00 16.39
C VAL A 208 13.49 6.72 15.26
N CYS A 209 13.24 7.24 14.06
CA CYS A 209 14.12 7.03 12.92
C CYS A 209 15.53 7.56 13.18
N ASP A 210 15.65 8.79 13.68
CA ASP A 210 16.93 9.39 14.05
C ASP A 210 17.67 8.57 15.13
N ARG A 211 16.96 8.20 16.20
CA ARG A 211 17.55 7.43 17.31
C ARG A 211 18.12 6.07 16.89
N TYR A 212 17.45 5.38 15.98
CA TYR A 212 17.83 4.02 15.56
C TYR A 212 18.66 4.00 14.26
N GLY A 213 18.90 5.17 13.65
CA GLY A 213 19.60 5.30 12.38
C GLY A 213 18.79 4.71 11.21
N ILE A 214 17.47 4.79 11.28
CA ILE A 214 16.56 4.35 10.22
C ILE A 214 16.44 5.47 9.19
N GLU A 215 16.64 5.13 7.92
CA GLU A 215 16.46 6.09 6.83
C GLU A 215 14.99 6.49 6.70
N MET A 216 14.72 7.80 6.77
CA MET A 216 13.40 8.38 6.59
C MET A 216 13.39 9.34 5.40
N VAL A 217 12.36 9.22 4.55
CA VAL A 217 12.15 10.05 3.37
C VAL A 217 10.77 10.71 3.40
N GLU A 218 10.60 11.76 2.59
CA GLU A 218 9.44 12.65 2.62
C GLU A 218 8.39 12.35 1.54
N SER A 219 8.70 11.46 0.59
CA SER A 219 7.79 11.14 -0.51
C SER A 219 7.86 9.68 -0.94
N PHE A 220 6.76 9.22 -1.55
CA PHE A 220 6.66 7.88 -2.09
C PHE A 220 7.68 7.62 -3.21
N GLU A 221 7.97 8.62 -4.04
CA GLU A 221 8.99 8.52 -5.10
C GLU A 221 10.39 8.30 -4.51
N MET A 222 10.71 8.99 -3.40
CA MET A 222 11.97 8.76 -2.69
C MET A 222 12.01 7.37 -2.06
N LEU A 223 10.89 6.88 -1.52
CA LEU A 223 10.79 5.53 -0.97
C LEU A 223 11.07 4.49 -2.06
N VAL A 224 10.41 4.61 -3.21
CA VAL A 224 10.62 3.72 -4.37
C VAL A 224 12.10 3.69 -4.74
N LYS A 225 12.72 4.86 -4.94
CA LYS A 225 14.14 4.95 -5.30
C LYS A 225 15.02 4.24 -4.28
N ARG A 226 14.76 4.47 -2.99
CA ARG A 226 15.57 3.89 -1.94
C ARG A 226 15.42 2.37 -1.84
N VAL A 227 14.19 1.87 -1.95
CA VAL A 227 13.94 0.43 -1.99
C VAL A 227 14.62 -0.23 -3.19
N GLN A 228 14.58 0.41 -4.38
CA GLN A 228 15.28 -0.09 -5.56
C GLN A 228 16.79 -0.20 -5.34
N GLU A 229 17.43 0.82 -4.74
CA GLU A 229 18.86 0.78 -4.40
C GLU A 229 19.16 -0.39 -3.44
N ARG A 230 18.39 -0.52 -2.36
CA ARG A 230 18.58 -1.60 -1.37
C ARG A 230 18.37 -2.99 -1.96
N LEU A 231 17.50 -3.14 -2.97
CA LEU A 231 17.29 -4.41 -3.65
C LEU A 231 18.41 -4.74 -4.65
N ALA A 232 19.07 -3.74 -5.25
CA ALA A 232 20.10 -3.92 -6.26
C ALA A 232 21.50 -4.28 -5.69
N GLU A 233 21.77 -3.95 -4.42
CA GLU A 233 23.09 -4.05 -3.78
C GLU A 233 23.75 -5.46 -3.73
N VAL A 234 23.06 -6.55 -4.09
CA VAL A 234 23.60 -7.93 -3.93
C VAL A 234 23.94 -8.62 -5.27
N ALA A 235 23.84 -7.93 -6.40
CA ALA A 235 24.26 -8.52 -7.68
C ALA A 235 25.79 -8.80 -7.78
N ASP A 236 26.61 -8.33 -6.84
CA ASP A 236 28.08 -8.34 -6.98
C ASP A 236 28.83 -9.25 -5.98
N VAL A 237 28.13 -10.08 -5.20
CA VAL A 237 28.78 -11.00 -4.25
C VAL A 237 28.43 -12.45 -4.59
N THR A 238 29.02 -12.97 -5.66
CA THR A 238 29.60 -14.33 -5.78
C THR A 238 29.93 -14.64 -7.25
N GLY A 239 31.22 -14.70 -7.62
CA GLY A 239 31.58 -15.15 -8.97
C GLY A 239 33.05 -15.18 -9.37
N GLU A 240 33.96 -14.42 -8.73
CA GLU A 240 35.38 -14.45 -9.11
C GLU A 240 36.25 -15.03 -8.00
N ILE A 241 36.51 -16.34 -8.10
CA ILE A 241 37.72 -16.93 -7.52
C ILE A 241 38.87 -16.47 -8.41
N LYS A 242 39.69 -15.51 -7.95
CA LYS A 242 41.00 -15.28 -8.54
C LYS A 242 41.88 -16.48 -8.20
N GLU A 243 42.05 -17.38 -9.18
CA GLU A 243 43.16 -18.34 -9.16
C GLU A 243 44.47 -17.56 -9.06
N GLN A 244 45.10 -17.58 -7.90
CA GLN A 244 46.50 -17.24 -7.79
C GLN A 244 47.29 -18.45 -8.27
N GLY A 245 47.79 -18.36 -9.51
CA GLY A 245 48.74 -19.30 -10.08
C GLY A 245 49.97 -19.39 -9.18
N LEU A 246 50.08 -20.51 -8.46
CA LEU A 246 51.28 -20.89 -7.76
C LEU A 246 52.27 -21.41 -8.81
N GLU A 247 53.11 -20.53 -9.35
CA GLU A 247 54.26 -20.96 -10.16
C GLU A 247 55.21 -21.78 -9.28
N SER A 248 55.37 -23.05 -9.67
CA SER A 248 56.33 -23.98 -9.08
C SER A 248 57.76 -23.48 -9.28
N PRO A 249 58.63 -23.49 -8.25
CA PRO A 249 60.06 -23.29 -8.44
C PRO A 249 60.65 -24.50 -9.17
N LYS A 250 60.91 -24.34 -10.47
CA LYS A 250 61.78 -25.25 -11.23
C LYS A 250 63.24 -24.85 -10.97
N ASP A 251 63.98 -25.82 -10.44
CA ASP A 251 65.39 -26.11 -10.73
C ASP A 251 66.30 -24.94 -11.16
N MET A 252 67.08 -24.42 -10.20
CA MET A 252 68.38 -23.80 -10.49
C MET A 252 69.40 -24.22 -9.43
N LEU A 253 70.02 -25.38 -9.67
CA LEU A 253 71.45 -25.57 -9.44
C LEU A 253 72.12 -25.53 -10.82
N PRO A 254 73.21 -24.76 -10.99
CA PRO A 254 74.49 -25.46 -11.09
C PRO A 254 75.69 -24.72 -10.45
N THR A 255 76.47 -25.53 -9.73
CA THR A 255 77.94 -25.66 -9.72
C THR A 255 78.84 -24.42 -9.86
N ALA A 256 79.56 -24.08 -8.78
CA ALA A 256 81.02 -24.09 -8.66
C ALA A 256 81.43 -24.03 -7.18
#